data_AF-A0A6A9STF0-F1
#
_entry.id   AF-A0A6A9STF0-F1
#
_cell.length_a   1.000
_cell.length_b   1.000
_cell.length_c   1.000
_cell.angle_alpha   90.00
_cell.angle_beta   90.00
_cell.angle_gamma   90.00
#
_symmetry.space_group_name_H-M   'P 1'
#
loop_
_entity.id
_entity.type
_entity.pdbx_description
1 polymer ?
#
loop_
_entity_poly.entity_id
_entity_poly.type
_entity_poly.pdbx_seq_one_letter_code
_entity_poly.pdbx_strand_id
1 'polypeptide(L)'
;MTDTEIQQYRVEGSAEWYDESTTGQIVVIDSEKRQEAVVRLHEVPEARREALREFLDGVDYEESVVLLVASVGPNTCYTELDAGGFAVEDDTLVGEASAVDTSGDDEACGEAVTFPSALVRVTFEGTPVTDTSLDITDGWGETATVTAGADDPLSPDPADLPGYVRPEGDADPIAPLSCEDDSFERHPQWPDEADVQYGNFETDGETTFALRVAETSYERGDTVEMTLTNVTDREASTGNRRKYNLQVYTEDGWQDVRGGSESSFGYTDLAIGHAPGEGFEWSVELTEDGVGGDRFEVCPDLSAGRYRFAYFGVIGDGAVAVAFDVA
;
A
#
# COMPACT_ATOMS: atom_id res chain seq x y z
N MET A 1 -4.05 -34.18 -7.98
CA MET A 1 -5.17 -33.25 -7.77
C MET A 1 -6.43 -34.06 -7.56
N THR A 2 -7.20 -33.75 -6.53
CA THR A 2 -8.38 -34.53 -6.12
C THR A 2 -9.67 -33.74 -6.19
N ASP A 3 -9.62 -32.44 -5.92
CA ASP A 3 -10.80 -31.61 -5.85
C ASP A 3 -10.48 -30.16 -6.21
N THR A 4 -11.51 -29.43 -6.65
CA THR A 4 -11.44 -27.99 -6.90
C THR A 4 -12.74 -27.34 -6.47
N GLU A 5 -12.65 -26.30 -5.66
CA GLU A 5 -13.78 -25.52 -5.16
C GLU A 5 -13.58 -24.04 -5.48
N ILE A 6 -14.66 -23.35 -5.87
CA ILE A 6 -14.60 -21.96 -6.33
C ILE A 6 -15.57 -21.12 -5.49
N GLN A 7 -15.08 -20.01 -4.98
CA GLN A 7 -15.85 -19.05 -4.21
C GLN A 7 -15.64 -17.63 -4.75
N GLN A 8 -16.71 -16.96 -5.19
CA GLN A 8 -16.63 -15.57 -5.66
C GLN A 8 -16.21 -14.65 -4.51
N TYR A 9 -15.25 -13.76 -4.75
CA TYR A 9 -14.63 -12.89 -3.74
C TYR A 9 -14.89 -11.40 -4.00
N ARG A 10 -14.84 -10.97 -5.27
CA ARG A 10 -14.99 -9.58 -5.75
C ARG A 10 -14.08 -8.59 -5.01
N VAL A 11 -13.02 -8.16 -5.69
CA VAL A 11 -12.20 -7.03 -5.22
C VAL A 11 -13.03 -5.76 -5.40
N GLU A 12 -13.38 -5.08 -4.30
CA GLU A 12 -14.07 -3.78 -4.35
C GLU A 12 -13.02 -2.66 -4.41
N GLY A 13 -12.86 -1.99 -5.56
CA GLY A 13 -11.95 -0.85 -5.69
C GLY A 13 -11.26 -0.75 -7.05
N SER A 14 -10.37 0.22 -7.19
CA SER A 14 -9.39 0.26 -8.29
C SER A 14 -8.37 -0.86 -8.08
N ALA A 15 -8.14 -1.66 -9.12
CA ALA A 15 -7.06 -2.63 -9.12
C ALA A 15 -5.73 -1.94 -9.40
N GLU A 16 -4.83 -1.87 -8.41
CA GLU A 16 -3.47 -1.31 -8.61
C GLU A 16 -2.65 -2.11 -9.63
N TRP A 17 -2.98 -3.39 -9.82
CA TRP A 17 -2.37 -4.27 -10.82
C TRP A 17 -2.84 -4.00 -12.25
N TYR A 18 -3.91 -3.22 -12.44
CA TYR A 18 -4.54 -3.04 -13.75
C TYR A 18 -3.97 -1.84 -14.52
N ASP A 19 -3.53 -2.11 -15.74
CA ASP A 19 -3.40 -1.14 -16.82
C ASP A 19 -4.19 -1.61 -18.06
N GLU A 20 -4.33 -0.74 -19.07
CA GLU A 20 -5.08 -1.05 -20.30
C GLU A 20 -4.54 -2.29 -21.08
N SER A 21 -3.36 -2.79 -20.75
CA SER A 21 -2.75 -3.98 -21.38
C SER A 21 -2.91 -5.27 -20.55
N THR A 22 -3.50 -5.19 -19.36
CA THR A 22 -3.57 -6.31 -18.41
C THR A 22 -4.91 -7.03 -18.48
N THR A 23 -4.89 -8.33 -18.78
CA THR A 23 -6.10 -9.19 -18.90
C THR A 23 -6.56 -9.79 -17.56
N GLY A 24 -5.66 -9.94 -16.59
CA GLY A 24 -5.96 -10.48 -15.27
C GLY A 24 -4.74 -10.63 -14.37
N GLN A 25 -4.99 -11.11 -13.15
CA GLN A 25 -4.00 -11.32 -12.11
C GLN A 25 -4.25 -12.67 -11.42
N ILE A 26 -3.17 -13.32 -10.99
CA ILE A 26 -3.20 -14.50 -10.12
C ILE A 26 -2.35 -14.19 -8.89
N VAL A 27 -2.86 -14.52 -7.70
CA VAL A 27 -2.06 -14.62 -6.49
C VAL A 27 -2.20 -16.03 -5.95
N VAL A 28 -1.08 -16.75 -5.83
CA VAL A 28 -1.05 -18.07 -5.20
C VAL A 28 -0.94 -17.89 -3.69
N ILE A 29 -1.83 -18.53 -2.94
CA ILE A 29 -1.91 -18.51 -1.48
C ILE A 29 -1.65 -19.94 -1.01
N ASP A 30 -0.51 -20.14 -0.37
CA ASP A 30 0.02 -21.43 0.06
C ASP A 30 0.07 -21.57 1.60
N SER A 31 -0.39 -20.56 2.32
CA SER A 31 -0.33 -20.53 3.79
C SER A 31 -1.39 -19.60 4.37
N GLU A 32 -1.76 -19.85 5.63
CA GLU A 32 -2.67 -18.97 6.39
C GLU A 32 -2.14 -17.53 6.46
N LYS A 33 -0.82 -17.36 6.64
CA LYS A 33 -0.19 -16.03 6.69
C LYS A 33 -0.37 -15.26 5.38
N ARG A 34 -0.16 -15.94 4.24
CA ARG A 34 -0.34 -15.33 2.92
C ARG A 34 -1.83 -15.07 2.64
N GLN A 35 -2.72 -15.93 3.13
CA GLN A 35 -4.17 -15.73 3.07
C GLN A 35 -4.60 -14.46 3.79
N GLU A 36 -4.12 -14.25 5.02
CA GLU A 36 -4.42 -13.03 5.79
C GLU A 36 -3.90 -11.76 5.11
N ALA A 37 -2.77 -11.85 4.40
CA ALA A 37 -2.20 -10.72 3.66
C ALA A 37 -2.97 -10.36 2.38
N VAL A 38 -3.57 -11.36 1.71
CA VAL A 38 -4.25 -11.19 0.42
C VAL A 38 -5.76 -10.99 0.58
N VAL A 39 -6.38 -11.73 1.51
CA VAL A 39 -7.84 -11.77 1.66
C VAL A 39 -8.31 -10.83 2.76
N ARG A 40 -8.86 -9.70 2.35
CA ARG A 40 -9.38 -8.63 3.21
C ARG A 40 -10.86 -8.84 3.52
N LEU A 41 -11.17 -9.90 4.28
CA LEU A 41 -12.56 -10.23 4.66
C LEU A 41 -13.32 -9.07 5.33
N HIS A 42 -12.61 -8.15 5.99
CA HIS A 42 -13.22 -6.99 6.64
C HIS A 42 -13.77 -5.95 5.66
N GLU A 43 -13.22 -5.89 4.44
CA GLU A 43 -13.69 -5.03 3.35
C GLU A 43 -14.89 -5.66 2.63
N VAL A 44 -14.98 -6.99 2.64
CA VAL A 44 -16.09 -7.70 2.01
C VAL A 44 -17.42 -7.44 2.76
N PRO A 45 -18.53 -7.16 2.06
CA PRO A 45 -19.85 -7.00 2.68
C PRO A 45 -20.27 -8.19 3.54
N GLU A 46 -20.92 -7.92 4.68
CA GLU A 46 -21.31 -8.94 5.67
C GLU A 46 -22.08 -10.13 5.06
N ALA A 47 -22.95 -9.87 4.09
CA ALA A 47 -23.76 -10.88 3.41
C ALA A 47 -22.94 -11.94 2.65
N ARG A 48 -21.70 -11.64 2.26
CA ARG A 48 -20.80 -12.57 1.56
C ARG A 48 -19.70 -13.13 2.46
N ARG A 49 -19.45 -12.46 3.59
CA ARG A 49 -18.33 -12.76 4.49
C ARG A 49 -18.45 -14.13 5.16
N GLU A 50 -19.66 -14.61 5.43
CA GLU A 50 -19.86 -15.94 6.03
C GLU A 50 -19.43 -17.07 5.08
N ALA A 51 -19.88 -17.04 3.83
CA ALA A 51 -19.49 -18.04 2.83
C ALA A 51 -17.97 -18.05 2.58
N LEU A 52 -17.36 -16.86 2.49
CA LEU A 52 -15.91 -16.76 2.35
C LEU A 52 -15.14 -17.27 3.56
N ARG A 53 -15.62 -17.02 4.78
CA ARG A 53 -15.00 -17.60 5.99
C ARG A 53 -15.11 -19.12 5.98
N GLU A 54 -16.28 -19.67 5.68
CA GLU A 54 -16.46 -21.12 5.63
C GLU A 54 -15.54 -21.77 4.59
N PHE A 55 -15.38 -21.14 3.42
CA PHE A 55 -14.45 -21.58 2.39
C PHE A 55 -12.99 -21.60 2.88
N LEU A 56 -12.54 -20.51 3.51
CA LEU A 56 -11.16 -20.32 3.95
C LEU A 56 -10.80 -21.12 5.22
N ASP A 57 -11.71 -21.22 6.19
CA ASP A 57 -11.52 -22.01 7.41
C ASP A 57 -11.37 -23.51 7.12
N GLY A 58 -11.85 -23.96 5.95
CA GLY A 58 -11.71 -25.35 5.50
C GLY A 58 -10.42 -25.66 4.74
N VAL A 59 -9.51 -24.71 4.58
CA VAL A 59 -8.27 -24.90 3.80
C VAL A 59 -7.21 -25.61 4.66
N ASP A 60 -6.75 -26.76 4.20
CA ASP A 60 -5.52 -27.38 4.69
C ASP A 60 -4.38 -27.08 3.71
N TYR A 61 -3.50 -26.15 4.09
CA TYR A 61 -2.38 -25.71 3.25
C TYR A 61 -1.25 -26.76 3.10
N GLU A 62 -1.28 -27.85 3.88
CA GLU A 62 -0.37 -28.98 3.65
C GLU A 62 -0.79 -29.82 2.43
N GLU A 63 -2.05 -29.71 2.00
CA GLU A 63 -2.64 -30.50 0.90
C GLU A 63 -3.37 -29.64 -0.15
N SER A 64 -3.45 -28.32 0.05
CA SER A 64 -4.17 -27.40 -0.85
C SER A 64 -3.42 -26.10 -1.10
N VAL A 65 -3.69 -25.48 -2.24
CA VAL A 65 -3.43 -24.05 -2.47
C VAL A 65 -4.74 -23.34 -2.74
N VAL A 66 -4.79 -22.04 -2.45
CA VAL A 66 -5.86 -21.15 -2.87
C VAL A 66 -5.31 -20.17 -3.88
N LEU A 67 -6.00 -19.99 -5.01
CA LEU A 67 -5.68 -18.95 -5.98
C LEU A 67 -6.68 -17.80 -5.80
N LEU A 68 -6.19 -16.57 -5.64
CA LEU A 68 -7.01 -15.40 -5.96
C LEU A 68 -6.81 -15.11 -7.45
N VAL A 69 -7.85 -15.36 -8.24
CA VAL A 69 -7.85 -15.06 -9.68
C VAL A 69 -8.76 -13.87 -9.92
N ALA A 70 -8.26 -12.89 -10.66
CA ALA A 70 -9.02 -11.73 -11.08
C ALA A 70 -8.88 -11.51 -12.59
N SER A 71 -9.93 -10.97 -13.19
CA SER A 71 -9.92 -10.48 -14.57
C SER A 71 -10.61 -9.11 -14.64
N VAL A 72 -10.77 -8.58 -15.83
CA VAL A 72 -11.28 -7.22 -16.07
C VAL A 72 -12.57 -7.29 -16.86
N GLY A 73 -13.55 -6.49 -16.44
CA GLY A 73 -14.83 -6.34 -17.11
C GLY A 73 -15.03 -4.91 -17.64
N PRO A 74 -15.61 -4.72 -18.84
CA PRO A 74 -15.83 -3.39 -19.43
C PRO A 74 -16.89 -2.54 -18.71
N ASN A 75 -17.76 -3.16 -17.92
CA ASN A 75 -18.94 -2.51 -17.34
C ASN A 75 -19.42 -3.22 -16.06
N THR A 76 -20.40 -2.64 -15.37
CA THR A 76 -20.88 -3.16 -14.07
C THR A 76 -21.60 -4.50 -14.12
N CYS A 77 -21.89 -5.06 -15.30
CA CYS A 77 -22.50 -6.39 -15.45
C CYS A 77 -21.47 -7.53 -15.39
N TYR A 78 -20.18 -7.23 -15.45
CA TYR A 78 -19.13 -8.21 -15.23
C TYR A 78 -18.84 -8.30 -13.74
N THR A 79 -19.49 -9.26 -13.08
CA THR A 79 -19.44 -9.42 -11.61
C THR A 79 -18.89 -10.75 -11.14
N GLU A 80 -18.77 -11.72 -12.04
CA GLU A 80 -18.36 -13.09 -11.73
C GLU A 80 -17.19 -13.50 -12.62
N LEU A 81 -16.37 -14.39 -12.07
CA LEU A 81 -15.31 -15.07 -12.79
C LEU A 81 -15.68 -16.56 -12.87
N ASP A 82 -15.78 -17.09 -14.09
CA ASP A 82 -15.86 -18.52 -14.32
C ASP A 82 -14.45 -19.08 -14.39
N ALA A 83 -14.16 -20.14 -13.65
CA ALA A 83 -12.84 -20.75 -13.60
C ALA A 83 -12.96 -22.27 -13.66
N GLY A 84 -12.03 -22.93 -14.33
CA GLY A 84 -12.13 -24.37 -14.52
C GLY A 84 -10.97 -24.95 -15.31
N GLY A 85 -11.14 -26.21 -15.74
CA GLY A 85 -10.14 -26.90 -16.55
C GLY A 85 -8.84 -27.21 -15.82
N PHE A 86 -8.83 -27.16 -14.48
CA PHE A 86 -7.61 -27.30 -13.69
C PHE A 86 -6.94 -28.67 -13.87
N ALA A 87 -5.64 -28.65 -14.09
CA ALA A 87 -4.79 -29.83 -14.19
C ALA A 87 -3.36 -29.50 -13.72
N VAL A 88 -2.55 -30.53 -13.48
CA VAL A 88 -1.12 -30.35 -13.22
C VAL A 88 -0.34 -30.84 -14.43
N GLU A 89 0.45 -29.96 -15.02
CA GLU A 89 1.34 -30.22 -16.15
C GLU A 89 2.74 -29.74 -15.80
N ASP A 90 3.75 -30.61 -15.91
CA ASP A 90 5.17 -30.26 -15.65
C ASP A 90 5.39 -29.50 -14.32
N ASP A 91 4.82 -30.01 -13.22
CA ASP A 91 4.87 -29.40 -11.87
C ASP A 91 4.30 -27.97 -11.83
N THR A 92 3.38 -27.63 -12.73
CA THR A 92 2.63 -26.36 -12.76
C THR A 92 1.13 -26.63 -12.75
N LEU A 93 0.38 -25.89 -11.95
CA LEU A 93 -1.08 -25.88 -11.97
C LEU A 93 -1.56 -25.05 -13.17
N VAL A 94 -2.19 -25.70 -14.15
CA VAL A 94 -2.75 -25.07 -15.35
C VAL A 94 -4.27 -25.06 -15.30
N GLY A 95 -4.90 -24.13 -16.01
CA GLY A 95 -6.36 -24.00 -16.08
C GLY A 95 -6.79 -22.75 -16.84
N GLU A 96 -8.08 -22.44 -16.76
CA GLU A 96 -8.69 -21.33 -17.49
C GLU A 96 -9.57 -20.49 -16.55
N ALA A 97 -9.62 -19.18 -16.78
CA ALA A 97 -10.55 -18.29 -16.12
C ALA A 97 -11.13 -17.25 -17.10
N SER A 98 -12.37 -16.82 -16.89
CA SER A 98 -13.05 -15.87 -17.79
C SER A 98 -13.97 -14.93 -17.04
N ALA A 99 -13.91 -13.63 -17.35
CA ALA A 99 -14.86 -12.65 -16.87
C ALA A 99 -16.24 -12.87 -17.53
N VAL A 100 -17.29 -12.99 -16.72
CA VAL A 100 -18.64 -13.32 -17.20
C VAL A 100 -19.56 -12.11 -17.13
N ASP A 101 -20.24 -11.82 -18.24
CA ASP A 101 -21.39 -10.91 -18.27
C ASP A 101 -22.59 -11.58 -17.59
N THR A 102 -23.02 -11.04 -16.46
CA THR A 102 -24.15 -11.56 -15.67
C THR A 102 -25.46 -10.84 -15.95
N SER A 103 -25.48 -9.91 -16.92
CA SER A 103 -26.70 -9.17 -17.27
C SER A 103 -27.81 -10.07 -17.79
N GLY A 104 -29.03 -9.77 -17.38
CA GLY A 104 -30.21 -10.27 -18.07
C GLY A 104 -30.38 -9.61 -19.44
N ASP A 105 -31.18 -10.23 -20.32
CA ASP A 105 -31.41 -9.78 -21.71
C ASP A 105 -31.78 -8.29 -21.89
N ASP A 106 -32.35 -7.64 -20.86
CA ASP A 106 -32.81 -6.25 -20.86
C ASP A 106 -32.15 -5.38 -19.76
N GLU A 107 -31.08 -5.87 -19.11
CA GLU A 107 -30.43 -5.15 -18.01
C GLU A 107 -29.45 -4.09 -18.53
N ALA A 108 -29.54 -2.88 -17.97
CA ALA A 108 -28.64 -1.79 -18.33
C ALA A 108 -27.40 -1.80 -17.43
N CYS A 109 -26.23 -1.91 -18.03
CA CYS A 109 -24.93 -1.88 -17.35
C CYS A 109 -24.43 -0.44 -17.18
N GLY A 110 -23.84 -0.14 -16.03
CA GLY A 110 -23.10 1.10 -15.81
C GLY A 110 -21.75 1.09 -16.55
N GLU A 111 -21.37 2.23 -17.11
CA GLU A 111 -20.10 2.43 -17.83
C GLU A 111 -18.95 2.62 -16.85
N ALA A 112 -18.51 1.53 -16.22
CA ALA A 112 -17.36 1.50 -15.32
C ALA A 112 -16.63 0.17 -15.42
N VAL A 113 -15.31 0.21 -15.59
CA VAL A 113 -14.46 -0.99 -15.54
C VAL A 113 -14.64 -1.70 -14.19
N THR A 114 -14.74 -3.02 -14.22
CA THR A 114 -14.89 -3.88 -13.04
C THR A 114 -13.79 -4.93 -12.97
N PHE A 115 -13.60 -5.50 -11.78
CA PHE A 115 -12.59 -6.53 -11.52
C PHE A 115 -13.26 -7.78 -10.92
N PRO A 116 -13.97 -8.59 -11.72
CA PRO A 116 -14.50 -9.87 -11.24
C PRO A 116 -13.37 -10.77 -10.73
N SER A 117 -13.57 -11.39 -9.58
CA SER A 117 -12.56 -12.24 -8.94
C SER A 117 -13.17 -13.38 -8.15
N ALA A 118 -12.44 -14.49 -8.11
CA ALA A 118 -12.79 -15.70 -7.38
C ALA A 118 -11.58 -16.25 -6.63
N LEU A 119 -11.86 -16.90 -5.51
CA LEU A 119 -10.93 -17.77 -4.81
C LEU A 119 -11.14 -19.19 -5.33
N VAL A 120 -10.05 -19.84 -5.74
CA VAL A 120 -10.06 -21.22 -6.23
C VAL A 120 -9.21 -22.06 -5.31
N ARG A 121 -9.82 -22.96 -4.54
CA ARG A 121 -9.11 -23.94 -3.72
C ARG A 121 -8.85 -25.17 -4.58
N VAL A 122 -7.59 -25.56 -4.69
CA VAL A 122 -7.19 -26.79 -5.39
C VAL A 122 -6.53 -27.71 -4.37
N THR A 123 -7.06 -28.93 -4.26
CA THR A 123 -6.57 -29.95 -3.31
C THR A 123 -5.80 -31.05 -4.05
N PHE A 124 -4.71 -31.52 -3.44
CA PHE A 124 -3.74 -32.44 -4.02
C PHE A 124 -3.67 -33.76 -3.24
N GLU A 125 -3.18 -34.81 -3.91
CA GLU A 125 -2.77 -36.05 -3.27
C GLU A 125 -1.29 -35.91 -2.87
N GLY A 126 -1.03 -35.18 -1.78
CA GLY A 126 0.32 -34.88 -1.29
C GLY A 126 0.67 -33.40 -1.39
N THR A 127 1.98 -33.10 -1.45
CA THR A 127 2.49 -31.73 -1.46
C THR A 127 1.88 -30.92 -2.61
N PRO A 128 1.27 -29.76 -2.33
CA PRO A 128 0.65 -28.92 -3.35
C PRO A 128 1.66 -28.37 -4.34
N VAL A 129 1.20 -28.17 -5.57
CA VAL A 129 1.94 -27.41 -6.58
C VAL A 129 1.66 -25.92 -6.37
N THR A 130 2.71 -25.11 -6.29
CA THR A 130 2.63 -23.67 -5.99
C THR A 130 2.94 -22.77 -7.18
N ASP A 131 3.44 -23.33 -8.29
CA ASP A 131 3.54 -22.64 -9.57
C ASP A 131 2.24 -22.78 -10.35
N THR A 132 1.72 -21.68 -10.90
CA THR A 132 0.42 -21.62 -11.58
C THR A 132 0.55 -20.89 -12.91
N SER A 133 -0.15 -21.38 -13.94
CA SER A 133 -0.25 -20.77 -15.27
C SER A 133 -1.68 -20.89 -15.79
N LEU A 134 -2.46 -19.82 -15.78
CA LEU A 134 -3.84 -19.83 -16.27
C LEU A 134 -3.99 -19.00 -17.53
N ASP A 135 -4.80 -19.50 -18.47
CA ASP A 135 -5.31 -18.68 -19.57
C ASP A 135 -6.51 -17.88 -19.06
N ILE A 136 -6.34 -16.56 -18.91
CA ILE A 136 -7.36 -15.65 -18.40
C ILE A 136 -7.95 -14.88 -19.57
N THR A 137 -9.29 -14.86 -19.67
CA THR A 137 -10.04 -14.10 -20.68
C THR A 137 -10.80 -12.95 -20.03
N ASP A 138 -10.59 -11.72 -20.52
CA ASP A 138 -11.29 -10.55 -20.03
C ASP A 138 -12.69 -10.38 -20.65
N GLY A 139 -13.40 -9.33 -20.20
CA GLY A 139 -14.74 -9.02 -20.69
C GLY A 139 -14.79 -8.47 -22.11
N TRP A 140 -13.65 -8.16 -22.73
CA TRP A 140 -13.56 -7.84 -24.16
C TRP A 140 -13.28 -9.08 -25.03
N GLY A 141 -13.02 -10.23 -24.39
CA GLY A 141 -12.71 -11.50 -25.05
C GLY A 141 -11.24 -11.63 -25.44
N GLU A 142 -10.35 -10.81 -24.88
CA GLU A 142 -8.91 -10.99 -25.04
C GLU A 142 -8.41 -12.02 -24.02
N THR A 143 -7.55 -12.93 -24.47
CA THR A 143 -7.00 -14.00 -23.63
C THR A 143 -5.49 -13.85 -23.51
N ALA A 144 -4.98 -13.94 -22.28
CA ALA A 144 -3.55 -13.97 -21.99
C ALA A 144 -3.22 -15.10 -21.00
N THR A 145 -2.08 -15.74 -21.20
CA THR A 145 -1.52 -16.68 -20.21
C THR A 145 -0.87 -15.86 -19.10
N VAL A 146 -1.36 -16.02 -17.87
CA VAL A 146 -0.85 -15.38 -16.66
C VAL A 146 -0.20 -16.43 -15.78
N THR A 147 1.00 -16.15 -15.30
CA THR A 147 1.77 -17.05 -14.42
C THR A 147 1.97 -16.43 -13.06
N ALA A 148 1.90 -17.23 -11.99
CA ALA A 148 2.21 -16.81 -10.64
C ALA A 148 2.73 -17.97 -9.79
N GLY A 149 3.55 -17.67 -8.80
CA GLY A 149 4.09 -18.60 -7.81
C GLY A 149 3.78 -18.18 -6.38
N ALA A 150 3.84 -19.12 -5.44
CA ALA A 150 3.71 -18.80 -4.01
C ALA A 150 4.86 -17.92 -3.48
N ASP A 151 6.04 -18.00 -4.13
CA ASP A 151 7.22 -17.19 -3.80
C ASP A 151 7.18 -15.79 -4.44
N ASP A 152 6.19 -15.47 -5.27
CA ASP A 152 6.06 -14.13 -5.83
C ASP A 152 5.80 -13.12 -4.71
N PRO A 153 6.45 -11.94 -4.76
CA PRO A 153 6.20 -10.92 -3.75
C PRO A 153 4.77 -10.39 -3.86
N LEU A 154 4.14 -10.13 -2.72
CA LEU A 154 2.85 -9.46 -2.63
C LEU A 154 2.99 -7.93 -2.64
N SER A 155 4.17 -7.45 -2.26
CA SER A 155 4.52 -6.04 -2.18
C SER A 155 5.56 -5.65 -3.24
N PRO A 156 5.59 -4.37 -3.67
CA PRO A 156 6.63 -3.89 -4.57
C PRO A 156 8.02 -3.91 -3.91
N ASP A 157 9.07 -4.15 -4.71
CA ASP A 157 10.44 -3.97 -4.25
C ASP A 157 10.67 -2.48 -3.87
N PRO A 158 11.22 -2.17 -2.69
CA PRO A 158 11.52 -0.80 -2.30
C PRO A 158 12.34 -0.02 -3.34
N ALA A 159 13.20 -0.68 -4.11
CA ALA A 159 14.05 -0.06 -5.13
C ALA A 159 13.27 0.37 -6.38
N ASP A 160 12.10 -0.25 -6.63
CA ASP A 160 11.26 0.02 -7.81
C ASP A 160 10.16 1.05 -7.51
N LEU A 161 10.01 1.48 -6.24
CA LEU A 161 9.03 2.49 -5.86
C LEU A 161 9.33 3.86 -6.52
N PRO A 162 8.29 4.55 -7.04
CA PRO A 162 8.46 5.85 -7.66
C PRO A 162 8.88 6.94 -6.66
N GLY A 163 9.55 7.97 -7.17
CA GLY A 163 9.99 9.12 -6.41
C GLY A 163 11.41 8.97 -5.85
N TYR A 164 11.72 9.79 -4.85
CA TYR A 164 13.07 10.02 -4.36
C TYR A 164 13.16 9.93 -2.84
N VAL A 165 14.37 9.84 -2.33
CA VAL A 165 14.64 9.86 -0.88
C VAL A 165 15.12 11.23 -0.41
N ARG A 166 16.05 11.84 -1.15
CA ARG A 166 16.64 13.16 -0.83
C ARG A 166 17.40 13.73 -2.02
N PRO A 167 17.61 15.06 -2.07
CA PRO A 167 18.54 15.66 -3.02
C PRO A 167 19.96 15.11 -2.85
N GLU A 168 20.73 15.13 -3.93
CA GLU A 168 22.15 14.80 -3.88
C GLU A 168 22.98 15.93 -3.24
N GLY A 169 24.04 15.55 -2.50
CA GLY A 169 24.95 16.51 -1.86
C GLY A 169 24.47 17.04 -0.51
N ASP A 170 25.36 17.75 0.18
CA ASP A 170 25.06 18.39 1.47
C ASP A 170 24.35 19.73 1.26
N ALA A 171 23.51 20.13 2.22
CA ALA A 171 22.90 21.45 2.25
C ALA A 171 23.63 22.38 3.22
N ASP A 172 23.70 23.65 2.87
CA ASP A 172 24.11 24.69 3.81
C ASP A 172 22.99 24.92 4.84
N PRO A 173 23.29 24.86 6.14
CA PRO A 173 22.29 25.12 7.17
C PRO A 173 21.86 26.59 7.17
N ILE A 174 20.58 26.82 7.49
CA ILE A 174 20.09 28.17 7.78
C ILE A 174 20.30 28.55 9.25
N ALA A 175 20.13 29.84 9.57
CA ALA A 175 20.12 30.29 10.95
C ALA A 175 19.02 29.56 11.77
N PRO A 176 19.24 29.29 13.07
CA PRO A 176 18.25 28.67 13.92
C PRO A 176 16.92 29.40 13.93
N LEU A 177 15.83 28.64 14.02
CA LEU A 177 14.47 29.18 14.01
C LEU A 177 14.17 29.92 15.32
N SER A 178 13.68 31.16 15.21
CA SER A 178 13.30 31.99 16.35
C SER A 178 11.90 32.58 16.14
N CYS A 179 11.12 32.60 17.21
CA CYS A 179 9.76 33.14 17.25
C CYS A 179 9.70 34.28 18.25
N GLU A 180 9.04 35.39 17.87
CA GLU A 180 8.86 36.54 18.76
C GLU A 180 7.83 36.27 19.86
N ASP A 181 6.92 35.31 19.64
CA ASP A 181 5.92 34.90 20.62
C ASP A 181 6.50 33.88 21.60
N ASP A 182 6.74 34.33 22.84
CA ASP A 182 7.25 33.48 23.93
C ASP A 182 6.28 32.33 24.32
N SER A 183 5.02 32.38 23.86
CA SER A 183 4.04 31.30 24.07
C SER A 183 4.05 30.24 22.97
N PHE A 184 4.82 30.45 21.89
CA PHE A 184 5.00 29.48 20.83
C PHE A 184 5.93 28.36 21.28
N GLU A 185 5.40 27.14 21.36
CA GLU A 185 6.19 25.95 21.60
C GLU A 185 6.38 25.21 20.28
N ARG A 186 7.64 24.99 19.90
CA ARG A 186 7.97 24.23 18.69
C ARG A 186 7.52 22.78 18.85
N HIS A 187 6.96 22.21 17.79
CA HIS A 187 6.49 20.83 17.81
C HIS A 187 7.63 19.89 18.25
N PRO A 188 7.41 19.04 19.26
CA PRO A 188 8.47 18.19 19.79
C PRO A 188 9.08 17.27 18.72
N GLN A 189 10.39 17.13 18.76
CA GLN A 189 11.10 16.11 17.99
C GLN A 189 10.98 14.80 18.76
N TRP A 190 10.20 13.87 18.23
CA TRP A 190 9.96 12.58 18.88
C TRP A 190 11.10 11.58 18.68
N PRO A 191 11.65 11.38 17.46
CA PRO A 191 12.78 10.48 17.29
C PRO A 191 14.08 11.18 17.69
N ASP A 192 15.01 10.44 18.30
CA ASP A 192 16.40 10.84 18.38
C ASP A 192 16.99 10.86 16.95
N GLU A 193 17.88 11.81 16.65
CA GLU A 193 18.45 11.97 15.29
C GLU A 193 19.16 10.69 14.81
N ALA A 194 19.73 9.91 15.74
CA ALA A 194 20.40 8.66 15.42
C ALA A 194 19.45 7.55 14.94
N ASP A 195 18.15 7.67 15.24
CA ASP A 195 17.12 6.69 14.92
C ASP A 195 16.26 7.12 13.70
N VAL A 196 16.65 8.20 13.03
CA VAL A 196 16.02 8.62 11.76
C VAL A 196 16.65 7.87 10.59
N GLN A 197 15.84 7.03 9.94
CA GLN A 197 16.22 6.29 8.74
C GLN A 197 15.68 6.98 7.49
N TYR A 198 16.49 7.09 6.43
CA TYR A 198 16.07 7.76 5.19
C TYR A 198 15.59 6.77 4.15
N GLY A 199 14.40 7.03 3.61
CA GLY A 199 13.82 6.28 2.50
C GLY A 199 13.27 4.91 2.89
N ASN A 200 14.05 4.08 3.58
CA ASN A 200 13.64 2.74 4.00
C ASN A 200 13.67 2.68 5.53
N PHE A 201 12.65 2.08 6.12
CA PHE A 201 12.57 1.82 7.54
C PHE A 201 12.77 0.33 7.82
N GLU A 202 13.87 0.01 8.47
CA GLU A 202 14.20 -1.35 8.86
C GLU A 202 13.72 -1.64 10.28
N THR A 203 13.07 -2.79 10.45
CA THR A 203 12.69 -3.36 11.75
C THR A 203 13.22 -4.79 11.79
N ASP A 204 13.97 -5.14 12.84
CA ASP A 204 14.56 -6.47 13.02
C ASP A 204 15.39 -6.99 11.82
N GLY A 205 15.99 -6.07 11.05
CA GLY A 205 16.82 -6.40 9.88
C GLY A 205 16.03 -6.65 8.58
N GLU A 206 14.73 -6.36 8.57
CA GLU A 206 13.87 -6.38 7.38
C GLU A 206 13.36 -4.97 7.08
N THR A 207 13.40 -4.54 5.82
CA THR A 207 12.75 -3.28 5.43
C THR A 207 11.25 -3.47 5.50
N THR A 208 10.58 -2.76 6.41
CA THR A 208 9.14 -2.89 6.62
C THR A 208 8.35 -1.85 5.83
N PHE A 209 8.82 -0.60 5.83
CA PHE A 209 8.21 0.48 5.08
C PHE A 209 9.24 1.23 4.24
N ALA A 210 8.80 1.74 3.10
CA ALA A 210 9.56 2.67 2.28
C ALA A 210 8.78 3.98 2.12
N LEU A 211 9.46 5.11 2.31
CA LEU A 211 8.93 6.46 2.14
C LEU A 211 9.62 7.12 0.95
N ARG A 212 8.83 7.71 0.05
CA ARG A 212 9.33 8.46 -1.12
C ARG A 212 8.69 9.84 -1.16
N VAL A 213 9.42 10.79 -1.73
CA VAL A 213 8.91 12.12 -2.12
C VAL A 213 8.89 12.22 -3.64
N ALA A 214 7.84 12.79 -4.22
CA ALA A 214 7.64 12.82 -5.67
C ALA A 214 8.78 13.52 -6.42
N GLU A 215 9.22 14.67 -5.91
CA GLU A 215 10.33 15.49 -6.40
C GLU A 215 11.25 15.89 -5.24
N THR A 216 12.47 16.34 -5.55
CA THR A 216 13.46 16.77 -4.53
C THR A 216 13.69 18.28 -4.48
N SER A 217 13.05 19.06 -5.35
CA SER A 217 13.16 20.52 -5.39
C SER A 217 11.79 21.12 -5.61
N TYR A 218 11.44 22.13 -4.81
CA TYR A 218 10.16 22.81 -4.85
C TYR A 218 10.34 24.32 -4.67
N GLU A 219 9.40 25.09 -5.17
CA GLU A 219 9.23 26.52 -4.87
C GLU A 219 8.20 26.72 -3.75
N ARG A 220 8.27 27.85 -3.05
CA ARG A 220 7.21 28.22 -2.10
C ARG A 220 5.85 28.27 -2.81
N GLY A 221 4.85 27.63 -2.21
CA GLY A 221 3.51 27.46 -2.77
C GLY A 221 3.32 26.18 -3.60
N ASP A 222 4.38 25.44 -3.92
CA ASP A 222 4.25 24.12 -4.53
C ASP A 222 3.66 23.12 -3.52
N THR A 223 3.13 22.02 -4.05
CA THR A 223 2.63 20.91 -3.24
C THR A 223 3.64 19.77 -3.24
N VAL A 224 4.10 19.38 -2.05
CA VAL A 224 4.96 18.23 -1.85
C VAL A 224 4.10 16.99 -1.65
N GLU A 225 4.33 15.98 -2.48
CA GLU A 225 3.67 14.67 -2.40
C GLU A 225 4.63 13.63 -1.85
N MET A 226 4.18 12.88 -0.84
CA MET A 226 4.97 11.85 -0.16
C MET A 226 4.13 10.60 0.03
N THR A 227 4.75 9.45 -0.21
CA THR A 227 4.09 8.14 -0.16
C THR A 227 4.91 7.20 0.72
N LEU A 228 4.27 6.68 1.77
CA LEU A 228 4.75 5.57 2.58
C LEU A 228 4.11 4.29 2.05
N THR A 229 4.89 3.23 1.90
CA THR A 229 4.46 1.95 1.34
C THR A 229 4.96 0.80 2.21
N ASN A 230 4.08 -0.12 2.58
CA ASN A 230 4.41 -1.41 3.16
C ASN A 230 5.05 -2.28 2.07
N VAL A 231 6.32 -2.58 2.25
CA VAL A 231 7.15 -3.33 1.30
C VAL A 231 7.41 -4.75 1.79
N THR A 232 6.53 -5.26 2.66
CA THR A 232 6.53 -6.63 3.13
C THR A 232 5.34 -7.39 2.58
N ASP A 233 5.50 -8.71 2.45
CA ASP A 233 4.42 -9.61 2.01
C ASP A 233 3.45 -9.99 3.15
N ARG A 234 3.29 -9.09 4.12
CA ARG A 234 2.39 -9.26 5.27
C ARG A 234 1.82 -7.91 5.66
N GLU A 235 0.73 -7.94 6.44
CA GLU A 235 0.25 -6.71 7.06
C GLU A 235 1.33 -6.13 8.00
N ALA A 236 1.61 -4.84 7.83
CA ALA A 236 2.47 -4.08 8.72
C ALA A 236 1.68 -2.93 9.35
N SER A 237 1.94 -2.63 10.61
CA SER A 237 1.22 -1.59 11.33
C SER A 237 2.03 -0.31 11.46
N THR A 238 1.33 0.83 11.49
CA THR A 238 1.86 2.12 11.95
C THR A 238 0.89 2.79 12.91
N GLY A 239 1.29 3.90 13.51
CA GLY A 239 0.41 4.89 14.11
C GLY A 239 -0.42 5.64 13.07
N ASN A 240 -1.10 6.69 13.54
CA ASN A 240 -1.89 7.54 12.64
C ASN A 240 -1.02 8.46 11.76
N ARG A 241 -1.49 8.77 10.55
CA ARG A 241 -0.80 9.62 9.55
C ARG A 241 -0.40 11.02 10.01
N ARG A 242 -0.85 11.49 11.18
CA ARG A 242 -0.50 12.83 11.71
C ARG A 242 0.78 12.82 12.55
N LYS A 243 1.35 11.64 12.82
CA LYS A 243 2.60 11.45 13.58
C LYS A 243 3.85 11.72 12.73
N TYR A 244 4.00 12.95 12.24
CA TYR A 244 5.18 13.37 11.49
C TYR A 244 5.70 14.72 11.96
N ASN A 245 7.01 14.92 11.77
CA ASN A 245 7.69 16.20 11.84
C ASN A 245 7.91 16.76 10.42
N LEU A 246 7.81 18.08 10.25
CA LEU A 246 8.25 18.77 9.03
C LEU A 246 9.33 19.76 9.44
N GLN A 247 10.57 19.48 9.07
CA GLN A 247 11.73 20.12 9.65
C GLN A 247 12.60 20.78 8.60
N VAL A 248 13.29 21.84 8.97
CA VAL A 248 14.30 22.51 8.16
C VAL A 248 15.68 22.34 8.78
N TYR A 249 16.71 22.24 7.94
CA TYR A 249 18.08 22.05 8.37
C TYR A 249 18.73 23.38 8.79
N THR A 250 19.08 23.49 10.07
CA THR A 250 19.63 24.70 10.67
C THR A 250 21.03 24.46 11.26
N GLU A 251 21.69 25.53 11.69
CA GLU A 251 22.98 25.45 12.39
C GLU A 251 22.90 24.64 13.71
N ASP A 252 21.70 24.57 14.31
CA ASP A 252 21.41 23.76 15.51
C ASP A 252 20.90 22.35 15.18
N GLY A 253 20.97 21.95 13.91
CA GLY A 253 20.43 20.70 13.38
C GLY A 253 19.01 20.86 12.83
N TRP A 254 18.29 19.75 12.72
CA TRP A 254 16.91 19.77 12.23
C TRP A 254 15.97 20.40 13.26
N GLN A 255 15.10 21.31 12.81
CA GLN A 255 14.09 21.94 13.65
C GLN A 255 12.73 21.91 12.95
N ASP A 256 11.67 21.46 13.64
CA ASP A 256 10.32 21.48 13.08
C ASP A 256 9.87 22.92 12.85
N VAL A 257 9.34 23.24 11.67
CA VAL A 257 8.90 24.60 11.34
C VAL A 257 7.56 24.95 12.00
N ARG A 258 6.86 23.93 12.52
CA ARG A 258 5.54 24.05 13.14
C ARG A 258 5.63 24.08 14.65
N GLY A 259 4.61 24.65 15.26
CA GLY A 259 4.44 24.68 16.70
C GLY A 259 3.03 25.12 17.09
N GLY A 260 2.86 25.45 18.35
CA GLY A 260 1.60 25.88 18.93
C GLY A 260 1.63 25.74 20.44
N SER A 261 0.47 25.48 21.06
CA SER A 261 0.37 25.20 22.50
C SER A 261 0.64 23.73 22.84
N GLU A 262 1.07 23.41 24.07
CA GLU A 262 1.21 22.02 24.56
C GLU A 262 0.02 21.10 24.23
N SER A 263 -1.20 21.65 24.30
CA SER A 263 -2.43 20.88 24.03
C SER A 263 -2.54 20.39 22.58
N SER A 264 -1.81 21.03 21.67
CA SER A 264 -1.74 20.70 20.25
C SER A 264 -0.81 19.53 19.95
N PHE A 265 -0.12 18.90 20.92
CA PHE A 265 0.87 17.83 20.65
C PHE A 265 0.40 16.40 20.96
N GLY A 266 -0.82 16.22 21.47
CA GLY A 266 -1.36 14.89 21.78
C GLY A 266 -1.68 14.04 20.55
N TYR A 267 -1.28 12.77 20.55
CA TYR A 267 -1.63 11.80 19.51
C TYR A 267 -2.42 10.63 20.09
N THR A 268 -3.31 10.05 19.29
CA THR A 268 -3.98 8.81 19.66
C THR A 268 -3.06 7.62 19.47
N ASP A 269 -3.14 6.66 20.38
CA ASP A 269 -2.45 5.37 20.32
C ASP A 269 -3.24 4.37 19.46
N LEU A 270 -3.62 4.81 18.25
CA LEU A 270 -4.28 3.98 17.27
C LEU A 270 -3.22 3.31 16.39
N ALA A 271 -3.26 1.97 16.31
CA ALA A 271 -2.57 1.21 15.30
C ALA A 271 -3.42 1.13 14.02
N ILE A 272 -2.78 1.29 12.88
CA ILE A 272 -3.36 1.23 11.54
C ILE A 272 -2.56 0.18 10.78
N GLY A 273 -3.23 -0.89 10.36
CA GLY A 273 -2.66 -1.93 9.52
C GLY A 273 -2.65 -1.49 8.05
N HIS A 274 -1.60 -1.88 7.34
CA HIS A 274 -1.41 -1.66 5.90
C HIS A 274 -1.16 -3.01 5.26
N ALA A 275 -1.96 -3.40 4.26
CA ALA A 275 -1.67 -4.60 3.49
C ALA A 275 -0.37 -4.45 2.68
N PRO A 276 0.20 -5.52 2.11
CA PRO A 276 1.32 -5.43 1.18
C PRO A 276 1.04 -4.39 0.07
N GLY A 277 1.99 -3.48 -0.18
CA GLY A 277 1.85 -2.39 -1.16
C GLY A 277 1.08 -1.16 -0.67
N GLU A 278 0.33 -1.24 0.43
CA GLU A 278 -0.46 -0.11 0.94
C GLU A 278 0.35 0.80 1.87
N GLY A 279 -0.20 1.97 2.18
CA GLY A 279 0.37 2.84 3.19
C GLY A 279 -0.33 4.18 3.31
N PHE A 280 0.45 5.26 3.38
CA PHE A 280 -0.09 6.61 3.50
C PHE A 280 0.42 7.52 2.41
N GLU A 281 -0.47 8.41 2.00
CA GLU A 281 -0.14 9.54 1.15
C GLU A 281 -0.34 10.86 1.90
N TRP A 282 0.60 11.76 1.69
CA TRP A 282 0.54 13.13 2.16
C TRP A 282 0.74 14.08 0.99
N SER A 283 -0.06 15.14 1.00
CA SER A 283 0.02 16.27 0.08
C SER A 283 0.05 17.51 0.95
N VAL A 284 1.17 18.24 0.88
CA VAL A 284 1.43 19.42 1.73
C VAL A 284 1.81 20.60 0.85
N GLU A 285 0.97 21.63 0.84
CA GLU A 285 1.31 22.89 0.17
C GLU A 285 2.36 23.65 1.00
N LEU A 286 3.44 24.12 0.36
CA LEU A 286 4.53 24.88 0.97
C LEU A 286 4.16 26.34 1.21
N THR A 287 3.09 26.52 1.98
CA THR A 287 2.60 27.77 2.55
C THR A 287 2.48 27.61 4.06
N GLU A 288 2.45 28.72 4.80
CA GLU A 288 2.28 28.67 6.26
C GLU A 288 0.99 27.93 6.65
N ASP A 289 -0.10 28.18 5.92
CA ASP A 289 -1.39 27.52 6.12
C ASP A 289 -1.34 26.04 5.73
N GLY A 290 -0.72 25.69 4.59
CA GLY A 290 -0.60 24.30 4.13
C GLY A 290 0.27 23.44 5.06
N VAL A 291 1.37 24.01 5.55
CA VAL A 291 2.29 23.34 6.47
C VAL A 291 1.71 23.24 7.89
N GLY A 292 1.09 24.31 8.39
CA GLY A 292 0.45 24.33 9.71
C GLY A 292 -0.80 23.44 9.78
N GLY A 293 -1.56 23.40 8.69
CA GLY A 293 -2.87 22.76 8.62
C GLY A 293 -3.82 23.28 9.70
N ASP A 294 -4.79 22.46 10.10
CA ASP A 294 -5.79 22.86 11.10
C ASP A 294 -5.29 22.83 12.56
N ARG A 295 -4.03 22.45 12.79
CA ARG A 295 -3.54 22.04 14.12
C ARG A 295 -2.35 22.85 14.62
N PHE A 296 -1.50 23.32 13.72
CA PHE A 296 -0.25 23.98 14.06
C PHE A 296 -0.15 25.34 13.38
N GLU A 297 0.69 26.18 13.95
CA GLU A 297 1.13 27.44 13.36
C GLU A 297 2.58 27.28 12.90
N VAL A 298 2.94 27.98 11.83
CA VAL A 298 4.32 28.01 11.31
C VAL A 298 5.02 29.23 11.87
N CYS A 299 6.19 29.02 12.47
CA CYS A 299 7.01 30.14 12.95
C CYS A 299 8.51 29.77 13.02
N PRO A 300 9.39 30.62 12.45
CA PRO A 300 9.09 31.77 11.59
C PRO A 300 8.46 31.35 10.24
N ASP A 301 8.09 32.31 9.39
CA ASP A 301 7.65 32.04 8.00
C ASP A 301 8.64 31.09 7.28
N LEU A 302 8.12 30.33 6.32
CA LEU A 302 8.92 29.36 5.57
C LEU A 302 10.06 30.07 4.83
N SER A 303 11.28 29.61 5.09
CA SER A 303 12.52 30.08 4.46
C SER A 303 13.02 29.10 3.42
N ALA A 304 13.79 29.58 2.44
CA ALA A 304 14.50 28.71 1.52
C ALA A 304 15.55 27.87 2.29
N GLY A 305 15.71 26.61 1.88
CA GLY A 305 16.64 25.68 2.52
C GLY A 305 16.26 24.23 2.33
N ARG A 306 16.97 23.33 3.01
CA ARG A 306 16.69 21.91 2.99
C ARG A 306 15.67 21.53 4.05
N TYR A 307 14.59 20.90 3.61
CA TYR A 307 13.53 20.38 4.46
C TYR A 307 13.57 18.85 4.51
N ARG A 308 13.01 18.29 5.57
CA ARG A 308 12.68 16.87 5.64
C ARG A 308 11.30 16.67 6.25
N PHE A 309 10.61 15.67 5.72
CA PHE A 309 9.45 15.07 6.33
C PHE A 309 9.91 13.81 7.07
N ALA A 310 9.64 13.71 8.36
CA ALA A 310 10.03 12.59 9.20
C ALA A 310 8.80 11.98 9.89
N TYR A 311 8.39 10.79 9.47
CA TYR A 311 7.27 10.06 10.03
C TYR A 311 7.71 9.18 11.20
N PHE A 312 7.27 9.55 12.40
CA PHE A 312 7.57 8.83 13.66
C PHE A 312 6.39 7.95 14.11
N GLY A 313 5.43 7.69 13.22
CA GLY A 313 4.36 6.74 13.48
C GLY A 313 4.73 5.29 13.20
N VAL A 314 5.92 5.00 12.69
CA VAL A 314 6.39 3.61 12.52
C VAL A 314 6.40 2.84 13.86
N ILE A 315 6.17 1.53 13.82
CA ILE A 315 6.22 0.68 15.02
C ILE A 315 7.68 0.30 15.28
N GLY A 316 8.24 0.78 16.38
CA GLY A 316 9.65 0.65 16.73
C GLY A 316 10.16 1.95 17.33
N ASP A 317 11.47 2.03 17.55
CA ASP A 317 12.13 3.27 17.93
C ASP A 317 12.56 4.02 16.66
N GLY A 318 12.29 5.32 16.58
CA GLY A 318 12.78 6.18 15.50
C GLY A 318 11.73 6.70 14.51
N ALA A 319 12.18 7.05 13.31
CA ALA A 319 11.35 7.60 12.24
C ALA A 319 11.90 7.26 10.86
N VAL A 320 11.01 7.27 9.87
CA VAL A 320 11.38 7.20 8.45
C VAL A 320 11.24 8.58 7.80
N ALA A 321 12.24 9.01 7.03
CA ALA A 321 12.32 10.35 6.50
C ALA A 321 12.65 10.42 5.02
N VAL A 322 12.19 11.51 4.39
CA VAL A 322 12.60 11.97 3.07
C VAL A 322 12.93 13.45 3.14
N ALA A 323 13.83 13.91 2.29
CA ALA A 323 14.25 15.31 2.24
C ALA A 323 14.01 15.91 0.86
N PHE A 324 13.89 17.23 0.82
CA PHE A 324 13.71 18.03 -0.38
C PHE A 324 14.18 19.46 -0.13
N ASP A 325 14.57 20.16 -1.18
CA ASP A 325 14.99 21.56 -1.11
C ASP A 325 13.82 22.49 -1.49
N VAL A 326 13.71 23.61 -0.77
CA VAL A 326 12.72 24.66 -1.03
C VAL A 326 13.45 25.94 -1.40
N ALA A 327 13.06 26.55 -2.51
CA ALA A 327 13.62 27.81 -3.03
C ALA A 327 12.66 29.00 -2.86
#